data_AF-A0A8X6PG21-F1
#
_entry.id   AF-A0A8X6PG21-F1
#
_cell.length_a   1.000
_cell.length_b   1.000
_cell.length_c   1.000
_cell.angle_alpha   90.00
_cell.angle_beta   90.00
_cell.angle_gamma   90.00
#
_symmetry.space_group_name_H-M   'P 1'
#
loop_
_entity.id
_entity.type
_entity.pdbx_description
1 polymer ?
#
loop_
_entity_poly.entity_id
_entity_poly.type
_entity_poly.pdbx_seq_one_letter_code
_entity_poly.pdbx_strand_id
1 'polypeptide(L)'
;YVEVIEVPSGARNVRVDEKGEAINYLAVQGEKGEFYLNGRWFIQWSGEYRAAGTTLYYQRDGEKESLHIPGPTKEPLRILLLYQTENPGLVYEYTIPNENATRKPEFHWSYADWTVCSASCGGGLQLSKPKCIEKEAGLVEDKYCDAATKPVEKTKECNKHQCPAKWWAGPWQHCSASCGQRGIRKRTVICVRSLNRDQQIALLDDDCETKLRPPDSEPCPHKRPCHGERETWSASQWSDVRLYFLSVRTYLL
;
A
#
# COMPACT_ATOMS: atom_id res chain seq x y z
N TYR A 1 1.57 -25.13 -38.74
CA TYR A 1 1.97 -25.61 -37.42
C TYR A 1 3.02 -26.69 -37.60
N VAL A 2 4.18 -26.52 -36.97
CA VAL A 2 5.27 -27.49 -36.98
C VAL A 2 5.57 -27.81 -35.53
N GLU A 3 5.68 -29.09 -35.20
CA GLU A 3 6.03 -29.52 -33.85
C GLU A 3 7.49 -29.20 -33.55
N VAL A 4 7.73 -28.58 -32.40
CA VAL A 4 9.06 -28.18 -31.94
C VAL A 4 9.54 -29.09 -30.81
N ILE A 5 8.65 -29.36 -29.86
CA ILE A 5 8.96 -30.19 -28.68
C ILE A 5 7.72 -30.93 -28.21
N GLU A 6 7.91 -32.21 -27.85
CA GLU A 6 6.97 -32.99 -27.06
C GLU A 6 7.39 -32.95 -25.58
N VAL A 7 6.54 -32.36 -24.75
CA VAL A 7 6.71 -32.32 -23.30
C VAL A 7 5.95 -33.52 -22.72
N PRO A 8 6.64 -34.49 -22.10
CA PRO A 8 5.99 -35.71 -21.63
C PRO A 8 5.08 -35.45 -20.42
N SER A 9 4.21 -36.42 -20.12
CA SER A 9 3.41 -36.40 -18.89
C SER A 9 4.31 -36.40 -17.65
N GLY A 10 3.90 -35.69 -16.60
CA GLY A 10 4.65 -35.52 -15.36
C GLY A 10 5.66 -34.38 -15.37
N ALA A 11 5.90 -33.73 -16.51
CA ALA A 11 6.84 -32.63 -16.63
C ALA A 11 6.42 -31.39 -15.81
N ARG A 12 7.41 -30.70 -15.24
CA ARG A 12 7.25 -29.48 -14.43
C ARG A 12 8.19 -28.38 -14.90
N ASN A 13 7.87 -27.15 -14.53
CA ASN A 13 8.67 -25.97 -14.84
C ASN A 13 9.04 -25.87 -16.33
N VAL A 14 8.09 -26.18 -17.21
CA VAL A 14 8.30 -26.03 -18.65
C VAL A 14 8.41 -24.54 -18.95
N ARG A 15 9.44 -24.16 -19.70
CA ARG A 15 9.62 -22.82 -20.26
C ARG A 15 9.93 -22.95 -21.73
N VAL A 16 9.31 -22.12 -22.55
CA VAL A 16 9.60 -21.97 -23.97
C VAL A 16 9.64 -20.48 -24.27
N ASP A 17 10.79 -20.00 -24.73
CA ASP A 17 11.06 -18.60 -25.01
C ASP A 17 11.62 -18.46 -26.43
N GLU A 18 11.09 -17.52 -27.21
CA GLU A 18 11.70 -17.16 -28.49
C GLU A 18 13.04 -16.43 -28.29
N LYS A 19 14.03 -16.74 -29.14
CA LYS A 19 15.35 -16.09 -29.09
C LYS A 19 15.33 -14.64 -29.59
N GLY A 20 14.37 -14.31 -30.44
CA GLY A 20 14.20 -12.98 -31.01
C GLY A 20 12.78 -12.78 -31.51
N GLU A 21 12.44 -11.56 -31.88
CA GLU A 21 11.13 -11.21 -32.42
C GLU A 21 10.89 -11.85 -33.78
N ALA A 22 9.78 -12.54 -33.93
CA ALA A 22 9.30 -13.07 -35.19
C ALA A 22 7.78 -13.04 -35.19
N ILE A 23 7.14 -12.82 -36.33
CA ILE A 23 5.67 -12.78 -36.42
C ILE A 23 5.04 -14.19 -36.40
N ASN A 24 5.69 -15.14 -35.70
CA ASN A 24 5.23 -16.50 -35.54
C ASN A 24 4.33 -16.60 -34.31
N TYR A 25 3.68 -17.77 -34.16
CA TYR A 25 2.82 -18.01 -33.01
C TYR A 25 3.10 -19.37 -32.37
N LEU A 26 3.42 -19.38 -31.08
CA LEU A 26 3.47 -20.57 -30.26
C LEU A 26 2.07 -21.15 -30.08
N ALA A 27 1.94 -22.46 -30.19
CA ALA A 27 0.71 -23.17 -30.00
C ALA A 27 0.93 -24.40 -29.13
N VAL A 28 -0.07 -24.78 -28.35
CA VAL A 28 0.00 -25.93 -27.45
C VAL A 28 -1.12 -26.87 -27.79
N GLN A 29 -0.77 -28.11 -28.12
CA GLN A 29 -1.70 -29.16 -28.47
C GLN A 29 -1.58 -30.33 -27.48
N GLY A 30 -2.71 -30.88 -27.06
CA GLY A 30 -2.75 -32.07 -26.21
C GLY A 30 -2.55 -33.38 -26.99
N GLU A 31 -2.61 -34.48 -26.26
CA GLU A 31 -2.39 -35.83 -26.78
C GLU A 31 -3.42 -36.21 -27.86
N LYS A 32 -4.70 -35.82 -27.67
CA LYS A 32 -5.79 -36.16 -28.60
C LYS A 32 -5.93 -35.16 -29.76
N GLY A 33 -5.02 -34.19 -29.87
CA GLY A 33 -4.98 -33.21 -30.96
C GLY A 33 -5.81 -31.95 -30.72
N GLU A 34 -6.42 -31.80 -29.54
CA GLU A 34 -7.05 -30.56 -29.09
C GLU A 34 -6.03 -29.46 -28.84
N PHE A 35 -6.39 -28.22 -29.17
CA PHE A 35 -5.52 -27.07 -28.92
C PHE A 35 -5.89 -26.42 -27.60
N TYR A 36 -4.90 -26.27 -26.74
CA TYR A 36 -4.97 -25.54 -25.48
C TYR A 36 -4.55 -24.08 -25.63
N LEU A 37 -3.64 -23.81 -26.57
CA LEU A 37 -3.19 -22.47 -26.93
C LEU A 37 -3.04 -22.38 -28.45
N ASN A 38 -3.53 -21.29 -29.04
CA ASN A 38 -3.38 -20.90 -30.44
C ASN A 38 -3.66 -22.05 -31.42
N GLY A 39 -4.94 -22.32 -31.67
CA GLY A 39 -5.38 -23.41 -32.54
C GLY A 39 -6.44 -22.97 -33.54
N ARG A 40 -6.63 -23.77 -34.60
CA ARG A 40 -7.67 -23.53 -35.62
C ARG A 40 -7.61 -22.13 -36.24
N TRP A 41 -6.39 -21.62 -36.49
CA TRP A 41 -6.15 -20.27 -37.03
C TRP A 41 -6.61 -19.12 -36.12
N PHE A 42 -6.87 -19.40 -34.85
CA PHE A 42 -7.20 -18.40 -33.85
C PHE A 42 -6.01 -18.14 -32.93
N ILE A 43 -5.61 -16.87 -32.81
CA ILE A 43 -4.52 -16.42 -31.93
C ILE A 43 -5.13 -15.81 -30.67
N GLN A 44 -4.71 -16.34 -29.53
CA GLN A 44 -5.16 -15.93 -28.20
C GLN A 44 -4.28 -14.83 -27.63
N TRP A 45 -4.84 -14.05 -26.71
CA TRP A 45 -4.13 -12.96 -26.04
C TRP A 45 -3.21 -13.49 -24.93
N SER A 46 -2.28 -12.67 -24.45
CA SER A 46 -1.50 -13.01 -23.24
C SER A 46 -2.46 -13.32 -22.08
N GLY A 47 -2.19 -14.38 -21.34
CA GLY A 47 -3.05 -14.81 -20.24
C GLY A 47 -2.82 -16.23 -19.77
N GLU A 48 -3.77 -16.70 -18.96
CA GLU A 48 -3.76 -18.01 -18.33
C GLU A 48 -4.74 -18.96 -19.01
N TYR A 49 -4.26 -20.16 -19.37
CA TYR A 49 -5.06 -21.17 -20.08
C TYR A 49 -4.97 -22.52 -19.39
N ARG A 50 -6.10 -23.21 -19.21
CA ARG A 50 -6.08 -24.56 -18.62
C ARG A 50 -5.68 -25.60 -19.66
N ALA A 51 -4.68 -26.41 -19.35
CA ALA A 51 -4.18 -27.47 -20.23
C ALA A 51 -3.64 -28.66 -19.43
N ALA A 52 -3.91 -29.89 -19.87
CA ALA A 52 -3.30 -31.10 -19.30
C ALA A 52 -3.30 -31.16 -17.75
N GLY A 53 -4.37 -30.68 -17.10
CA GLY A 53 -4.47 -30.65 -15.63
C GLY A 53 -3.60 -29.63 -14.89
N THR A 54 -2.99 -28.69 -15.60
CA THR A 54 -2.22 -27.55 -15.09
C THR A 54 -2.68 -26.23 -15.77
N THR A 55 -1.95 -25.14 -15.55
CA THR A 55 -2.19 -23.82 -16.15
C THR A 55 -1.01 -23.44 -17.03
N LEU A 56 -1.27 -23.04 -18.27
CA LEU A 56 -0.32 -22.42 -19.18
C LEU A 56 -0.35 -20.91 -18.96
N TYR A 57 0.81 -20.31 -18.76
CA TYR A 57 1.01 -18.87 -18.75
C TYR A 57 1.63 -18.48 -20.07
N TYR A 58 0.86 -17.83 -20.93
CA TYR A 58 1.32 -17.38 -22.23
C TYR A 58 1.44 -15.86 -22.20
N GLN A 59 2.60 -15.35 -22.58
CA GLN A 59 2.89 -13.94 -22.62
C GLN A 59 3.50 -13.57 -23.97
N ARG A 60 3.03 -12.44 -24.48
CA ARG A 60 3.57 -11.80 -25.68
C ARG A 60 4.00 -10.38 -25.34
N ASP A 61 5.26 -10.07 -25.61
CA ASP A 61 5.87 -8.75 -25.49
C ASP A 61 6.34 -8.32 -26.88
N GLY A 62 5.57 -7.46 -27.53
CA GLY A 62 5.74 -7.18 -28.97
C GLY A 62 5.46 -8.43 -29.83
N GLU A 63 6.45 -8.86 -30.59
CA GLU A 63 6.44 -10.08 -31.41
C GLU A 63 7.28 -11.21 -30.78
N LYS A 64 7.65 -11.07 -29.50
CA LYS A 64 8.36 -12.10 -28.76
C LYS A 64 7.39 -12.85 -27.86
N GLU A 65 7.33 -14.16 -28.02
CA GLU A 65 6.47 -15.03 -27.22
C GLU A 65 7.24 -15.78 -26.13
N SER A 66 6.60 -15.93 -24.97
CA SER A 66 7.04 -16.81 -23.89
C SER A 66 5.88 -17.64 -23.34
N LEU A 67 6.21 -18.88 -22.99
CA LEU A 67 5.28 -19.85 -22.44
C LEU A 67 5.88 -20.47 -21.18
N HIS A 68 5.13 -20.41 -20.08
CA HIS A 68 5.50 -21.06 -18.84
C HIS A 68 4.41 -22.02 -18.36
N ILE A 69 4.80 -23.25 -18.01
CA ILE A 69 3.91 -24.30 -17.51
C ILE A 69 4.51 -24.85 -16.21
N PRO A 70 3.97 -24.51 -15.02
CA PRO A 70 4.49 -24.99 -13.75
C PRO A 70 4.36 -26.52 -13.61
N GLY A 71 3.32 -27.13 -14.21
CA GLY A 71 3.08 -28.57 -14.13
C GLY A 71 2.61 -29.02 -12.74
N PRO A 72 2.66 -30.33 -12.42
CA PRO A 72 2.95 -31.42 -13.35
C PRO A 72 1.89 -31.53 -14.46
N THR A 73 2.31 -31.79 -15.70
CA THR A 73 1.41 -32.14 -16.79
C THR A 73 0.79 -33.52 -16.53
N LYS A 74 -0.50 -33.71 -16.81
CA LYS A 74 -1.19 -35.01 -16.66
C LYS A 74 -1.18 -35.87 -17.92
N GLU A 75 -0.87 -35.28 -19.06
CA GLU A 75 -0.80 -35.88 -20.39
C GLU A 75 0.34 -35.19 -21.17
N PRO A 76 0.89 -35.82 -22.23
CA PRO A 76 1.90 -35.19 -23.05
C PRO A 76 1.34 -33.96 -23.79
N LEU A 77 2.16 -32.91 -23.88
CA LEU A 77 1.85 -31.68 -24.59
C LEU A 77 2.82 -31.48 -25.75
N ARG A 78 2.29 -31.19 -26.93
CA ARG A 78 3.08 -30.80 -28.10
C ARG A 78 3.10 -29.29 -28.22
N ILE A 79 4.29 -28.72 -28.19
CA ILE A 79 4.50 -27.31 -28.49
C ILE A 79 4.75 -27.20 -29.99
N LEU A 80 3.90 -26.42 -30.63
CA LEU A 80 3.90 -26.20 -32.06
C LEU A 80 4.26 -24.74 -32.35
N LEU A 81 4.91 -24.50 -33.47
CA LEU A 81 5.14 -23.15 -34.00
C LEU A 81 4.35 -22.97 -35.28
N LEU A 82 3.54 -21.91 -35.34
CA LEU A 82 2.89 -21.45 -36.55
C LEU A 82 3.80 -20.44 -37.24
N TYR A 83 4.51 -20.90 -38.28
CA TYR A 83 5.39 -20.05 -39.09
C TYR A 83 4.61 -19.06 -39.96
N GLN A 84 4.99 -17.79 -39.87
CA GLN A 84 4.67 -16.70 -40.81
C GLN A 84 5.96 -16.12 -41.40
N THR A 85 7.05 -16.10 -40.62
CA THR A 85 8.41 -15.71 -41.03
C THR A 85 9.46 -16.69 -40.52
N GLU A 86 10.70 -16.52 -40.97
CA GLU A 86 11.84 -17.22 -40.39
C GLU A 86 11.92 -16.93 -38.87
N ASN A 87 12.13 -17.98 -38.08
CA ASN A 87 12.22 -17.88 -36.62
C ASN A 87 13.69 -17.87 -36.18
N PRO A 88 14.12 -16.92 -35.33
CA PRO A 88 15.47 -16.90 -34.75
C PRO A 88 15.83 -18.13 -33.89
N GLY A 89 14.83 -18.94 -33.56
CA GLY A 89 14.93 -20.16 -32.78
C GLY A 89 14.25 -20.03 -31.43
N LEU A 90 14.01 -21.19 -30.80
CA LEU A 90 13.39 -21.30 -29.48
C LEU A 90 14.43 -21.80 -28.47
N VAL A 91 14.31 -21.33 -27.23
CA VAL A 91 14.98 -21.90 -26.06
C VAL A 91 13.90 -22.54 -25.21
N TYR A 92 14.11 -23.79 -24.79
CA TYR A 92 13.17 -24.46 -23.94
C TYR A 92 13.87 -25.30 -22.87
N GLU A 93 13.23 -25.41 -21.71
CA GLU A 93 13.67 -26.23 -20.60
C GLU A 93 12.44 -26.80 -19.88
N TYR A 94 12.59 -27.99 -19.31
CA TYR A 94 11.59 -28.60 -18.44
C TYR A 94 12.27 -29.59 -17.50
N THR A 95 11.58 -29.95 -16.42
CA THR A 95 12.07 -30.93 -15.44
C THR A 95 11.16 -32.15 -15.43
N ILE A 96 11.76 -33.35 -15.41
CA ILE A 96 11.05 -34.63 -15.32
C ILE A 96 11.33 -35.25 -13.95
N PRO A 97 10.32 -35.83 -13.28
CA PRO A 97 10.55 -36.61 -12.06
C PRO A 97 11.54 -37.74 -12.32
N ASN A 98 12.64 -37.77 -11.57
CA ASN A 98 13.58 -38.89 -11.64
C ASN A 98 12.99 -40.08 -10.88
N GLU A 99 12.56 -41.13 -11.58
CA GLU A 99 11.97 -42.34 -10.98
C GLU A 99 12.97 -43.10 -10.09
N ASN A 100 14.28 -42.97 -10.36
CA ASN A 100 15.34 -43.54 -9.54
C ASN A 100 15.78 -42.62 -8.40
N ALA A 101 15.02 -41.56 -8.11
CA ALA A 101 15.29 -40.69 -6.97
C ALA A 101 15.08 -41.46 -5.67
N THR A 102 16.19 -41.95 -5.10
CA THR A 102 16.23 -42.50 -3.74
C THR A 102 16.07 -41.42 -2.67
N ARG A 103 16.20 -40.15 -3.06
CA ARG A 103 16.10 -39.00 -2.17
C ARG A 103 14.63 -38.66 -1.91
N LYS A 104 14.19 -38.95 -0.69
CA LYS A 104 12.91 -38.46 -0.16
C LYS A 104 13.13 -37.04 0.40
N PRO A 105 12.46 -36.00 -0.14
CA PRO A 105 12.62 -34.65 0.36
C PRO A 105 12.14 -34.56 1.81
N GLU A 106 12.91 -33.84 2.64
CA GLU A 106 12.64 -33.67 4.06
C GLU A 106 12.27 -32.22 4.34
N PHE A 107 11.07 -32.00 4.87
CA PHE A 107 10.51 -30.67 5.13
C PHE A 107 10.36 -30.43 6.62
N HIS A 108 10.71 -29.22 7.08
CA HIS A 108 10.51 -28.82 8.46
C HIS A 108 10.17 -27.32 8.57
N TRP A 109 9.50 -26.95 9.66
CA TRP A 109 9.24 -25.55 9.99
C TRP A 109 10.48 -24.90 10.59
N SER A 110 10.83 -23.73 10.07
CA SER A 110 11.87 -22.87 10.64
C SER A 110 11.35 -21.44 10.78
N TYR A 111 12.01 -20.63 11.59
CA TYR A 111 11.66 -19.22 11.77
C TYR A 111 12.40 -18.35 10.76
N ALA A 112 11.67 -17.43 10.14
CA ALA A 112 12.27 -16.38 9.35
C ALA A 112 13.16 -15.46 10.19
N ASP A 113 14.02 -14.69 9.53
CA ASP A 113 14.67 -13.55 10.18
C ASP A 113 13.63 -12.59 10.76
N TRP A 114 14.06 -11.91 11.82
CA TRP A 114 13.24 -10.90 12.49
C TRP A 114 12.94 -9.74 11.55
N THR A 115 11.69 -9.27 11.54
CA THR A 115 11.34 -8.01 10.88
C THR A 115 12.15 -6.85 11.45
N VAL A 116 12.23 -5.74 10.72
CA VAL A 116 12.66 -4.47 11.31
C VAL A 116 11.79 -4.11 12.52
N CYS A 117 12.36 -3.41 13.50
CA CYS A 117 11.63 -2.99 14.68
C CYS A 117 10.52 -2.00 14.31
N SER A 118 9.33 -2.17 14.87
CA SER A 118 8.16 -1.33 14.57
C SER A 118 8.31 0.14 14.98
N ALA A 119 9.24 0.44 15.87
CA ALA A 119 9.54 1.80 16.34
C ALA A 119 11.05 1.97 16.43
N SER A 120 11.58 3.15 16.10
CA SER A 120 13.02 3.44 16.22
C SER A 120 13.46 3.71 17.66
N CYS A 121 12.54 4.11 18.54
CA CYS A 121 12.73 4.41 19.95
C CYS A 121 11.40 4.21 20.70
N GLY A 122 11.42 4.27 22.03
CA GLY A 122 10.23 4.20 22.88
C GLY A 122 9.59 2.81 22.94
N GLY A 123 10.35 1.76 22.61
CA GLY A 123 9.86 0.39 22.58
C GLY A 123 9.06 0.06 21.32
N GLY A 124 9.52 -0.94 20.58
CA GLY A 124 8.81 -1.53 19.45
C GLY A 124 8.80 -3.05 19.53
N LEU A 125 8.24 -3.68 18.50
CA LEU A 125 8.18 -5.12 18.34
C LEU A 125 8.87 -5.55 17.04
N GLN A 126 9.53 -6.69 17.09
CA GLN A 126 9.95 -7.46 15.91
C GLN A 126 9.17 -8.77 15.88
N LEU A 127 8.79 -9.20 14.69
CA LEU A 127 8.10 -10.46 14.45
C LEU A 127 9.00 -11.41 13.68
N SER A 128 8.88 -12.71 13.96
CA SER A 128 9.50 -13.78 13.20
C SER A 128 8.44 -14.83 12.90
N LYS A 129 8.15 -14.98 11.60
CA LYS A 129 7.10 -15.88 11.12
C LYS A 129 7.68 -17.26 10.78
N PRO A 130 6.93 -18.35 11.00
CA PRO A 130 7.32 -19.66 10.51
C PRO A 130 7.36 -19.70 8.98
N LYS A 131 8.34 -20.44 8.44
CA LYS A 131 8.54 -20.71 7.01
C LYS A 131 8.82 -22.19 6.83
N CYS A 132 8.28 -22.78 5.77
CA CYS A 132 8.56 -24.17 5.42
C CYS A 132 9.90 -24.28 4.66
N ILE A 133 10.79 -25.14 5.14
CA ILE A 133 12.13 -25.33 4.57
C ILE A 133 12.30 -26.79 4.15
N GLU A 134 12.78 -27.00 2.91
CA GLU A 134 13.35 -28.26 2.45
C GLU A 134 14.86 -28.28 2.75
N LYS A 135 15.36 -29.42 3.22
CA LYS A 135 16.71 -29.57 3.75
C LYS A 135 17.86 -29.13 2.83
N GLU A 136 17.72 -29.26 1.51
CA GLU A 136 18.80 -28.93 0.55
C GLU A 136 18.40 -27.80 -0.42
N ALA A 137 17.12 -27.64 -0.76
CA ALA A 137 16.60 -26.59 -1.64
C ALA A 137 16.25 -25.29 -0.90
N GLY A 138 16.08 -25.34 0.43
CA GLY A 138 15.77 -24.17 1.24
C GLY A 138 14.27 -23.84 1.26
N LEU A 139 13.93 -22.56 1.13
CA LEU A 139 12.55 -22.07 1.30
C LEU A 139 11.58 -22.65 0.26
N VAL A 140 10.48 -23.22 0.74
CA VAL A 140 9.39 -23.76 -0.10
C VAL A 140 8.02 -23.26 0.38
N GLU A 141 6.97 -23.55 -0.41
CA GLU A 141 5.60 -23.23 -0.01
C GLU A 141 5.17 -23.98 1.26
N ASP A 142 4.34 -23.33 2.08
CA ASP A 142 3.85 -23.89 3.34
C ASP A 142 3.15 -25.26 3.21
N LYS A 143 2.57 -25.56 2.04
CA LYS A 143 1.87 -26.82 1.76
C LYS A 143 2.75 -28.08 1.87
N TYR A 144 4.08 -27.93 1.80
CA TYR A 144 5.02 -29.04 1.89
C TYR A 144 5.33 -29.45 3.33
N CYS A 145 5.11 -28.55 4.30
CA CYS A 145 5.25 -28.84 5.71
C CYS A 145 3.90 -29.22 6.32
N ASP A 146 3.93 -30.03 7.39
CA ASP A 146 2.71 -30.43 8.09
C ASP A 146 2.07 -29.23 8.79
N ALA A 147 0.86 -28.87 8.36
CA ALA A 147 0.09 -27.77 8.92
C ALA A 147 -0.23 -27.95 10.41
N ALA A 148 -0.34 -29.20 10.90
CA ALA A 148 -0.62 -29.48 12.30
C ALA A 148 0.57 -29.14 13.23
N THR A 149 1.79 -29.14 12.69
CA THR A 149 3.02 -28.82 13.44
C THR A 149 3.50 -27.39 13.20
N LYS A 150 2.73 -26.56 12.47
CA LYS A 150 3.10 -25.18 12.17
C LYS A 150 3.15 -24.37 13.47
N PRO A 151 4.34 -23.85 13.86
CA PRO A 151 4.46 -23.12 15.11
C PRO A 151 3.87 -21.72 14.98
N VAL A 152 3.48 -21.12 16.10
CA VAL A 152 2.99 -19.74 16.15
C VAL A 152 4.14 -18.76 15.89
N GLU A 153 3.80 -17.60 15.32
CA GLU A 153 4.75 -16.51 15.15
C GLU A 153 5.38 -16.07 16.48
N LYS A 154 6.67 -15.74 16.42
CA LYS A 154 7.41 -15.23 17.58
C LYS A 154 7.43 -13.71 17.54
N THR A 155 7.35 -13.12 18.73
CA THR A 155 7.43 -11.67 18.93
C THR A 155 8.49 -11.37 19.98
N LYS A 156 9.29 -10.33 19.75
CA LYS A 156 10.23 -9.81 20.75
C LYS A 156 10.23 -8.28 20.79
N GLU A 157 10.53 -7.73 21.94
CA GLU A 157 10.67 -6.28 22.13
C GLU A 157 12.03 -5.79 21.60
N CYS A 158 12.03 -4.57 21.06
CA CYS A 158 13.21 -3.90 20.50
C CYS A 158 13.17 -2.39 20.80
N ASN A 159 14.30 -1.70 20.60
CA ASN A 159 14.42 -0.24 20.68
C ASN A 159 13.82 0.38 21.96
N LYS A 160 14.15 -0.19 23.11
CA LYS A 160 13.65 0.22 24.45
C LYS A 160 14.22 1.55 24.98
N HIS A 161 15.09 2.21 24.22
CA HIS A 161 15.63 3.50 24.62
C HIS A 161 14.58 4.60 24.45
N GLN A 162 14.68 5.67 25.26
CA GLN A 162 13.72 6.78 25.20
C GLN A 162 13.79 7.48 23.85
N CYS A 163 12.65 8.00 23.39
CA CYS A 163 12.65 8.83 22.18
C CYS A 163 13.26 10.21 22.42
N PRO A 164 13.73 10.89 21.36
CA PRO A 164 14.03 12.32 21.43
C PRO A 164 12.79 13.11 21.87
N ALA A 165 13.02 14.20 22.61
CA ALA A 165 11.95 15.13 22.96
C ALA A 165 11.43 15.83 21.70
N LYS A 166 10.12 16.06 21.64
CA LYS A 166 9.46 16.72 20.51
C LYS A 166 8.33 17.62 20.97
N TRP A 167 8.04 18.66 20.21
CA TRP A 167 6.87 19.50 20.44
C TRP A 167 5.59 18.74 20.11
N TRP A 168 4.65 18.76 21.05
CA TRP A 168 3.27 18.36 20.81
C TRP A 168 2.39 19.61 20.78
N ALA A 169 1.58 19.74 19.74
CA ALA A 169 0.61 20.80 19.59
C ALA A 169 -0.80 20.21 19.66
N GLY A 170 -1.57 20.65 20.64
CA GLY A 170 -2.97 20.27 20.81
C GLY A 170 -3.88 20.89 19.75
N PRO A 171 -5.18 20.56 19.80
CA PRO A 171 -6.17 21.19 18.93
C PRO A 171 -6.26 22.69 19.20
N TRP A 172 -6.61 23.45 18.16
CA TRP A 172 -6.97 24.85 18.30
C TRP A 172 -8.25 25.00 19.12
N GLN A 173 -8.22 25.90 20.10
CA GLN A 173 -9.40 26.34 20.81
C GLN A 173 -10.32 27.16 19.90
N HIS A 174 -11.53 27.43 20.39
CA HIS A 174 -12.43 28.36 19.73
C HIS A 174 -11.81 29.76 19.63
N CYS A 175 -12.26 30.50 18.62
CA CYS A 175 -11.86 31.88 18.40
C CYS A 175 -12.32 32.79 19.55
N SER A 176 -11.46 33.73 19.94
CA SER A 176 -11.79 34.76 20.94
C SER A 176 -12.94 35.68 20.50
N ALA A 177 -13.21 35.76 19.20
CA ALA A 177 -14.32 36.50 18.62
C ALA A 177 -15.06 35.63 17.59
N SER A 178 -16.38 35.73 17.57
CA SER A 178 -17.26 35.01 16.63
C SER A 178 -17.47 35.76 15.30
N CYS A 179 -17.05 37.03 15.22
CA CYS A 179 -17.14 37.89 14.05
C CYS A 179 -15.92 38.83 13.96
N GLY A 180 -15.73 39.45 12.80
CA GLY A 180 -14.64 40.38 12.52
C GLY A 180 -13.31 39.68 12.27
N GLN A 181 -12.29 40.44 11.86
CA GLN A 181 -10.96 39.92 11.51
C GLN A 181 -9.97 39.90 12.69
N ARG A 182 -10.40 40.34 13.89
CA ARG A 182 -9.51 40.54 15.05
C ARG A 182 -9.53 39.38 16.06
N GLY A 183 -10.18 38.26 15.73
CA GLY A 183 -10.19 37.06 16.57
C GLY A 183 -8.83 36.36 16.56
N ILE A 184 -8.41 35.86 17.72
CA ILE A 184 -7.23 34.99 17.88
C ILE A 184 -7.73 33.65 18.42
N ARG A 185 -7.19 32.54 17.91
CA ARG A 185 -7.34 31.22 18.52
C ARG A 185 -6.02 30.78 19.12
N LYS A 186 -6.08 30.06 20.25
CA LYS A 186 -4.91 29.55 20.96
C LYS A 186 -4.92 28.02 20.98
N ARG A 187 -3.76 27.40 21.15
CA ARG A 187 -3.63 25.96 21.39
C ARG A 187 -2.54 25.68 22.41
N THR A 188 -2.62 24.54 23.05
CA THR A 188 -1.57 24.06 23.94
C THR A 188 -0.38 23.59 23.11
N VAL A 189 0.82 24.08 23.43
CA VAL A 189 2.08 23.60 22.87
C VAL A 189 2.98 23.24 24.03
N ILE A 190 3.37 21.96 24.13
CA ILE A 190 4.20 21.43 25.21
C ILE A 190 5.31 20.54 24.64
N CYS A 191 6.47 20.54 25.29
CA CYS A 191 7.53 19.59 24.99
C CYS A 191 7.19 18.23 25.60
N VAL A 192 7.26 17.15 24.82
CA VAL A 192 6.94 15.79 25.28
C VAL A 192 8.02 14.79 24.89
N ARG A 193 8.14 13.71 25.66
CA ARG A 193 9.01 12.57 25.35
C ARG A 193 8.27 11.26 25.58
N SER A 194 8.34 10.35 24.60
CA SER A 194 7.85 8.98 24.76
C SER A 194 8.88 8.14 25.54
N LEU A 195 8.45 7.56 26.66
CA LEU A 195 9.27 6.65 27.48
C LEU A 195 9.13 5.21 27.01
N ASN A 196 7.90 4.81 26.69
CA ASN A 196 7.56 3.51 26.13
C ASN A 196 6.33 3.70 25.22
N ARG A 197 5.76 2.59 24.72
CA ARG A 197 4.64 2.60 23.77
C ARG A 197 3.41 3.35 24.29
N ASP A 198 3.15 3.26 25.60
CA ASP A 198 1.89 3.73 26.21
C ASP A 198 2.08 4.97 27.09
N GLN A 199 3.33 5.38 27.33
CA GLN A 199 3.66 6.46 28.26
C GLN A 199 4.44 7.58 27.60
N GLN A 200 3.92 8.80 27.77
CA GLN A 200 4.58 10.06 27.45
C GLN A 200 4.71 10.92 28.70
N ILE A 201 5.78 11.71 28.75
CA ILE A 201 6.00 12.70 29.80
C ILE A 201 6.08 14.09 29.20
N ALA A 202 5.55 15.08 29.92
CA ALA A 202 5.78 16.49 29.63
C ALA A 202 7.16 16.90 30.17
N LEU A 203 7.87 17.69 29.39
CA LEU A 203 9.20 18.19 29.67
C LEU A 203 9.19 19.73 29.71
N LEU A 204 10.33 20.33 30.06
CA LEU A 204 10.50 21.77 29.96
C LEU A 204 10.66 22.19 28.50
N ASP A 205 10.31 23.44 28.19
CA ASP A 205 10.39 23.99 26.84
C ASP A 205 11.82 23.90 26.26
N ASP A 206 12.85 24.01 27.11
CA ASP A 206 14.27 23.95 26.73
C ASP A 206 14.76 22.54 26.35
N ASP A 207 14.00 21.48 26.73
CA ASP A 207 14.33 20.11 26.34
C ASP A 207 13.98 19.81 24.87
N CYS A 208 13.17 20.68 24.24
CA CYS A 208 12.81 20.60 22.84
C CYS A 208 13.53 21.68 22.02
N GLU A 209 13.81 21.40 20.75
CA GLU A 209 14.46 22.38 19.89
C GLU A 209 13.54 23.60 19.64
N THR A 210 13.96 24.77 20.14
CA THR A 210 13.15 26.01 20.10
C THR A 210 12.75 26.42 18.69
N LYS A 211 13.61 26.15 17.69
CA LYS A 211 13.36 26.48 16.28
C LYS A 211 12.19 25.70 15.68
N LEU A 212 11.86 24.54 16.25
CA LEU A 212 10.78 23.68 15.81
C LEU A 212 9.48 23.91 16.58
N ARG A 213 9.45 24.87 17.53
CA ARG A 213 8.28 25.15 18.35
C ARG A 213 7.12 25.65 17.48
N PRO A 214 5.99 24.93 17.41
CA PRO A 214 4.82 25.41 16.70
C PRO A 214 4.23 26.65 17.37
N PRO A 215 3.56 27.56 16.62
CA PRO A 215 2.89 28.71 17.23
C PRO A 215 1.77 28.26 18.15
N ASP A 216 1.64 28.88 19.31
CA ASP A 216 0.58 28.63 20.30
C ASP A 216 -0.65 29.52 20.08
N SER A 217 -0.55 30.51 19.20
CA SER A 217 -1.63 31.43 18.84
C SER A 217 -1.60 31.76 17.34
N GLU A 218 -2.78 31.92 16.75
CA GLU A 218 -2.90 32.40 15.37
C GLU A 218 -4.21 33.18 15.14
N PRO A 219 -4.26 34.04 14.09
CA PRO A 219 -5.48 34.73 13.71
C PRO A 219 -6.59 33.75 13.30
N CYS A 220 -7.81 34.11 13.63
CA CYS A 220 -8.97 33.30 13.30
C CYS A 220 -9.24 33.24 11.79
N PRO A 221 -9.59 32.06 11.24
CA PRO A 221 -9.87 31.91 9.81
C PRO A 221 -11.20 32.54 9.35
N HIS A 222 -12.01 33.15 10.23
CA HIS A 222 -13.37 33.62 9.92
C HIS A 222 -13.43 35.03 9.33
N LYS A 223 -14.18 35.16 8.23
CA LYS A 223 -14.40 36.36 7.42
C LYS A 223 -15.84 36.91 7.48
N ARG A 224 -16.55 36.79 8.62
CA ARG A 224 -17.89 37.39 8.78
C ARG A 224 -17.77 38.75 9.48
N PRO A 225 -18.19 39.87 8.87
CA PRO A 225 -18.21 41.17 9.52
C PRO A 225 -19.07 41.15 10.79
N CYS A 226 -18.67 41.89 11.81
CA CYS A 226 -19.52 42.08 12.99
C CYS A 226 -20.70 43.01 12.63
N HIS A 227 -21.89 42.69 13.13
CA HIS A 227 -23.04 43.58 12.98
C HIS A 227 -22.82 44.84 13.83
N GLY A 228 -22.71 46.00 13.18
CA GLY A 228 -22.59 47.31 13.84
C GLY A 228 -21.37 48.16 13.44
N GLU A 229 -20.42 47.66 12.66
CA GLU A 229 -19.25 48.46 12.21
C GLU A 229 -19.58 49.50 11.10
N ARG A 230 -20.87 49.70 10.76
CA ARG A 230 -21.29 50.59 9.68
C ARG A 230 -22.23 51.74 10.09
N GLU A 231 -22.29 52.10 11.37
CA GLU A 231 -23.01 53.30 11.78
C GLU A 231 -22.06 54.33 12.39
N THR A 232 -21.48 55.15 11.51
CA THR A 232 -20.83 56.41 11.89
C THR A 232 -21.92 57.41 12.31
N TRP A 233 -22.02 57.69 13.62
CA TRP A 233 -22.89 58.74 14.12
C TRP A 233 -22.35 60.12 13.71
N SER A 234 -23.16 60.90 12.98
CA SER A 234 -22.92 62.33 12.75
C SER A 234 -23.96 63.15 13.49
N ALA A 235 -23.53 63.98 14.44
CA ALA A 235 -24.40 64.93 15.12
C ALA A 235 -24.78 66.07 14.16
N SER A 236 -26.08 66.36 14.01
CA SER A 236 -26.55 67.56 13.31
C SER A 236 -26.46 68.80 14.21
N GLN A 237 -26.53 69.99 13.60
CA GLN A 237 -26.51 71.26 14.35
C GLN A 237 -27.76 71.44 15.22
N TRP A 238 -27.55 71.91 16.44
CA TRP A 238 -28.59 72.23 17.42
C TRP A 238 -29.52 73.34 16.91
N SER A 239 -30.82 73.22 17.16
CA SER A 239 -31.81 74.27 16.92
C SER A 239 -32.29 74.88 18.23
N ASP A 240 -32.36 76.22 18.27
CA ASP A 240 -32.87 76.98 19.41
C ASP A 240 -34.39 76.82 19.55
N VAL A 241 -34.84 76.51 20.77
CA VAL A 241 -36.26 76.36 21.10
C VAL A 241 -36.80 77.69 21.64
N ARG A 242 -37.77 78.31 20.93
CA ARG A 242 -38.47 79.51 21.43
C ARG A 242 -39.47 79.13 22.53
N LEU A 243 -39.32 79.72 23.71
CA LEU A 243 -40.25 79.64 24.83
C LEU A 243 -41.47 80.54 24.58
N TYR A 244 -42.68 79.97 24.58
CA TYR A 244 -43.93 80.73 24.67
C TYR A 244 -44.31 80.90 26.14
N PHE A 245 -44.41 82.16 26.60
CA PHE A 245 -44.92 82.50 27.93
C PHE A 245 -46.45 82.47 27.97
N LEU A 246 -47.04 81.72 28.91
CA LEU A 246 -48.47 81.76 29.24
C LEU A 246 -48.77 82.96 30.15
N SER A 247 -49.71 83.82 29.75
CA SER A 247 -50.22 84.92 30.59
C SER A 247 -51.57 84.54 31.19
N VAL A 248 -51.62 84.37 32.52
CA VAL A 248 -52.85 84.23 33.31
C VAL A 248 -53.31 85.63 33.75
N ARG A 249 -54.54 86.03 33.41
CA ARG A 249 -55.19 87.23 33.97
C ARG A 249 -56.11 86.82 35.13
N THR A 250 -55.79 87.30 36.32
CA THR A 250 -56.67 87.38 37.49
C THR A 250 -57.58 88.60 37.38
N TYR A 251 -58.86 88.45 37.75
CA TYR A 251 -59.70 89.56 38.20
C TYR A 251 -60.35 89.17 39.53
N LEU A 252 -60.19 90.05 40.52
CA LEU A 252 -60.82 90.04 41.83
C LEU A 252 -61.94 91.08 41.81
N LEU A 253 -63.18 90.61 41.89
CA LEU A 253 -64.31 91.06 42.73
C LEU A 253 -65.59 90.37 42.25
#